data_AF-A0A847HL56-F1
#
_entry.id   AF-A0A847HL56-F1
#
_cell.length_a   1.000
_cell.length_b   1.000
_cell.length_c   1.000
_cell.angle_alpha   90.00
_cell.angle_beta   90.00
_cell.angle_gamma   90.00
#
_symmetry.space_group_name_H-M   'P 1'
#
loop_
_entity.id
_entity.type
_entity.pdbx_description
1 polymer ?
#
loop_
_entity_poly.entity_id
_entity_poly.type
_entity_poly.pdbx_seq_one_letter_code
_entity_poly.pdbx_strand_id
1 'polypeptide(L)'
;MLRNFTLFRSTLWLILAISLLALAGAQAWNRDYVLELSIFTDRGDKFDIYVDLTERDFRNLRNDTNNEIQPYLIEARRQYAEDIGYKSVIYGEENYKMVAVKSYSFVIKDKSSGRVLLSK
;
A
#
# COMPACT_ATOMS: atom_id res chain seq x y z
N MET A 1 -15.61 -50.37 12.90
CA MET A 1 -16.08 -49.32 11.97
C MET A 1 -15.59 -47.91 12.37
N LEU A 2 -14.28 -47.69 12.56
CA LEU A 2 -13.71 -46.38 12.98
C LEU A 2 -12.66 -45.81 12.02
N ARG A 3 -12.32 -46.55 10.96
CA ARG A 3 -11.22 -46.22 10.04
C ARG A 3 -11.61 -45.21 8.95
N ASN A 4 -12.90 -45.01 8.70
CA ASN A 4 -13.38 -44.14 7.62
C ASN A 4 -13.59 -42.68 8.05
N PHE A 5 -13.74 -42.41 9.35
CA PHE A 5 -13.97 -41.05 9.86
C PHE A 5 -12.69 -40.20 9.96
N THR A 6 -11.53 -40.82 10.19
CA THR A 6 -10.23 -40.13 10.29
C THR A 6 -9.71 -39.70 8.92
N LEU A 7 -9.86 -40.54 7.90
CA LEU A 7 -9.50 -40.21 6.51
C LEU A 7 -10.31 -39.03 5.98
N PHE A 8 -11.62 -39.01 6.21
CA PHE A 8 -12.52 -37.95 5.77
C PHE A 8 -12.22 -36.59 6.40
N ARG A 9 -11.81 -36.56 7.68
CA ARG A 9 -11.37 -35.32 8.33
C ARG A 9 -10.05 -34.82 7.75
N SER A 10 -9.08 -35.71 7.51
CA SER A 10 -7.77 -35.32 7.00
C SER A 10 -7.82 -34.69 5.60
N THR A 11 -8.69 -35.20 4.72
CA THR A 11 -8.89 -34.65 3.37
C THR A 11 -9.61 -33.31 3.40
N LEU A 12 -10.55 -33.10 4.31
CA LEU A 12 -11.24 -31.81 4.51
C LEU A 12 -10.28 -30.70 4.96
N TRP A 13 -9.37 -31.01 5.89
CA TRP A 13 -8.33 -30.07 6.31
C TRP A 13 -7.34 -29.74 5.18
N LEU A 14 -6.99 -30.74 4.36
CA LEU A 14 -6.10 -30.54 3.22
C LEU A 14 -6.73 -29.62 2.16
N ILE A 15 -8.01 -29.84 1.83
CA ILE A 15 -8.75 -29.03 0.85
C ILE A 15 -8.91 -27.59 1.36
N LEU A 16 -9.16 -27.40 2.66
CA LEU A 16 -9.25 -26.08 3.27
C LEU A 16 -7.90 -25.35 3.23
N ALA A 17 -6.80 -26.03 3.55
CA ALA A 17 -5.47 -25.46 3.48
C ALA A 17 -5.08 -25.05 2.05
N ILE A 18 -5.40 -25.87 1.04
CA ILE A 18 -5.17 -25.57 -0.37
C ILE A 18 -5.99 -24.35 -0.82
N SER A 19 -7.25 -24.25 -0.38
CA SER A 19 -8.12 -23.12 -0.70
C SER A 19 -7.61 -21.81 -0.07
N LEU A 20 -7.12 -21.86 1.17
CA LEU A 20 -6.52 -20.71 1.85
C LEU A 20 -5.22 -20.26 1.20
N LEU A 21 -4.36 -21.19 0.76
CA LEU A 21 -3.14 -20.88 0.03
C LEU A 21 -3.43 -20.28 -1.37
N ALA A 22 -4.44 -20.80 -2.06
CA ALA A 22 -4.88 -20.24 -3.35
C ALA A 22 -5.42 -18.82 -3.21
N LEU A 23 -6.16 -18.53 -2.13
CA LEU A 23 -6.68 -17.20 -1.85
C LEU A 23 -5.57 -16.20 -1.49
N ALA A 24 -4.59 -16.63 -0.70
CA ALA A 24 -3.42 -15.82 -0.36
C ALA A 24 -2.54 -15.52 -1.59
N GLY A 25 -2.35 -16.50 -2.48
CA GLY A 25 -1.62 -16.32 -3.74
C GLY A 25 -2.32 -15.36 -4.71
N ALA A 26 -3.65 -15.45 -4.84
CA ALA A 26 -4.43 -14.54 -5.67
C ALA A 26 -4.39 -13.09 -5.16
N GLN A 27 -4.31 -12.87 -3.85
CA GLN A 27 -4.24 -11.53 -3.26
C GLN A 27 -2.87 -10.87 -3.47
N ALA A 28 -1.78 -11.65 -3.55
CA ALA A 28 -0.44 -11.16 -3.87
C ALA A 28 -0.27 -10.80 -5.36
N TRP A 29 -1.01 -11.46 -6.26
CA TRP A 29 -1.00 -11.19 -7.70
C TRP A 29 -1.85 -9.97 -8.13
N ASN A 30 -2.69 -9.40 -7.26
CA ASN A 30 -3.54 -8.28 -7.63
C ASN A 30 -2.88 -6.89 -7.45
N ARG A 31 -1.55 -6.81 -7.39
CA ARG A 31 -0.80 -5.57 -7.14
C ARG A 31 0.12 -5.23 -8.30
N ASP A 32 -0.47 -5.03 -9.47
CA ASP A 32 0.22 -4.82 -10.75
C ASP A 32 0.83 -3.44 -10.92
N TYR A 33 0.49 -2.49 -10.06
CA TYR A 33 0.89 -1.09 -10.18
C TYR A 33 1.70 -0.65 -8.97
N VAL A 34 2.61 0.31 -9.18
CA VAL A 34 3.37 0.96 -8.11
C VAL A 34 3.16 2.47 -8.19
N LEU A 35 2.83 3.07 -7.05
CA LEU A 35 2.80 4.51 -6.83
C LEU A 35 4.15 4.92 -6.24
N GLU A 36 4.88 5.76 -6.96
CA GLU A 36 6.05 6.47 -6.47
C GLU A 36 5.58 7.87 -6.08
N LEU A 37 5.56 8.19 -4.79
CA LEU A 37 5.11 9.48 -4.28
C LEU A 37 6.28 10.20 -3.60
N SER A 38 6.58 11.40 -4.08
CA SER A 38 7.56 12.31 -3.52
C SER A 38 6.86 13.47 -2.82
N ILE A 39 7.21 13.74 -1.56
CA ILE A 39 6.83 14.97 -0.86
C ILE A 39 8.04 15.88 -0.72
N PHE A 40 7.81 17.18 -0.88
CA PHE A 40 8.81 18.23 -0.73
C PHE A 40 8.41 19.13 0.43
N THR A 41 9.28 19.21 1.43
CA THR A 41 9.01 19.97 2.65
C THR A 41 9.34 21.45 2.49
N ASP A 42 8.87 22.26 3.43
CA ASP A 42 9.26 23.67 3.55
C ASP A 42 10.76 23.86 3.85
N ARG A 43 11.39 22.86 4.48
CA ARG A 43 12.85 22.81 4.75
C ARG A 43 13.69 22.48 3.51
N GLY A 44 13.05 22.13 2.39
CA GLY A 44 13.72 21.74 1.14
C GLY A 44 14.08 20.26 1.05
N ASP A 45 13.66 19.46 2.03
CA ASP A 45 13.88 18.01 2.01
C ASP A 45 12.91 17.33 1.05
N LYS A 46 13.41 16.27 0.39
CA LYS A 46 12.60 15.37 -0.44
C LYS A 46 12.47 14.03 0.27
N PHE A 47 11.25 13.52 0.37
CA PHE A 47 10.98 12.19 0.90
C PHE A 47 10.12 11.40 -0.08
N ASP A 48 10.53 10.16 -0.34
CA ASP A 48 9.93 9.29 -1.35
C ASP A 48 9.33 8.06 -0.69
N ILE A 49 8.09 7.71 -1.05
CA ILE A 49 7.47 6.44 -0.70
C ILE A 49 7.06 5.65 -1.94
N TYR A 50 7.08 4.34 -1.80
CA TYR A 50 6.69 3.39 -2.83
C TYR A 50 5.54 2.55 -2.31
N VAL A 51 4.39 2.60 -2.98
CA VAL A 51 3.18 1.91 -2.56
C VAL A 51 2.68 1.01 -3.67
N ASP A 52 2.48 -0.26 -3.34
CA ASP A 52 1.84 -1.20 -4.24
C ASP A 52 0.35 -0.91 -4.36
N LEU A 53 -0.12 -0.74 -5.59
CA LEU A 53 -1.51 -0.46 -5.90
C LEU A 53 -2.17 -1.67 -6.56
N THR A 54 -3.44 -1.89 -6.20
CA THR A 54 -4.31 -2.81 -6.95
C THR A 54 -4.89 -2.13 -8.18
N GLU A 55 -5.46 -2.92 -9.09
CA GLU A 55 -6.18 -2.37 -10.26
C GLU A 55 -7.34 -1.44 -9.83
N ARG A 56 -8.00 -1.74 -8.71
CA ARG A 56 -9.04 -0.86 -8.15
C ARG A 56 -8.45 0.48 -7.71
N ASP A 57 -7.35 0.46 -6.96
CA ASP A 57 -6.72 1.68 -6.45
C ASP A 57 -6.23 2.56 -7.60
N PHE A 58 -5.64 1.94 -8.63
CA PHE A 58 -5.26 2.64 -9.85
C PHE A 58 -6.46 3.28 -10.55
N ARG A 59 -7.57 2.54 -10.73
CA ARG A 59 -8.80 3.09 -11.33
C ARG A 59 -9.34 4.26 -10.53
N ASN A 60 -9.36 4.17 -9.21
CA ASN A 60 -9.81 5.24 -8.33
C ASN A 60 -8.92 6.49 -8.47
N LEU A 61 -7.60 6.32 -8.36
CA LEU A 61 -6.62 7.40 -8.54
C LEU A 61 -6.71 8.05 -9.91
N ARG A 62 -7.00 7.28 -10.96
CA ARG A 62 -7.20 7.79 -12.32
C ARG A 62 -8.49 8.60 -12.45
N ASN A 63 -9.56 8.20 -11.76
CA ASN A 63 -10.86 8.84 -11.84
C ASN A 63 -10.94 10.11 -10.98
N ASP A 64 -10.35 10.08 -9.78
CA ASP A 64 -10.36 11.20 -8.84
C ASP A 64 -9.02 11.33 -8.11
N THR A 65 -8.01 11.76 -8.86
CA THR A 65 -6.63 11.88 -8.35
C THR A 65 -6.52 12.73 -7.10
N ASN A 66 -7.23 13.86 -7.02
CA ASN A 66 -7.01 14.85 -5.96
C ASN A 66 -7.48 14.35 -4.59
N ASN A 67 -8.56 13.57 -4.56
CA ASN A 67 -9.10 13.00 -3.34
C ASN A 67 -8.41 11.68 -2.99
N GLU A 68 -8.20 10.81 -3.97
CA GLU A 68 -7.63 9.48 -3.75
C GLU A 68 -6.12 9.52 -3.42
N ILE A 69 -5.40 10.60 -3.76
CA ILE A 69 -3.98 10.74 -3.39
C ILE A 69 -3.78 11.13 -1.90
N GLN A 70 -4.78 11.72 -1.25
CA GLN A 70 -4.69 12.21 0.13
C GLN A 70 -4.22 11.18 1.17
N PRO A 71 -4.77 9.94 1.23
CA PRO A 71 -4.30 8.95 2.19
C PRO A 71 -2.81 8.63 2.02
N TYR A 72 -2.32 8.55 0.78
CA TYR A 72 -0.90 8.30 0.51
C TYR A 72 -0.01 9.48 0.92
N LEU A 73 -0.49 10.72 0.77
CA LEU A 73 0.20 11.92 1.26
C LEU A 73 0.28 11.96 2.78
N ILE A 74 -0.80 11.58 3.48
CA ILE A 74 -0.80 11.50 4.95
C ILE A 74 0.21 10.46 5.40
N GLU A 75 0.23 9.28 4.77
CA GLU A 75 1.17 8.22 5.11
C GLU A 75 2.63 8.64 4.83
N ALA A 76 2.91 9.27 3.70
CA ALA A 76 4.23 9.82 3.40
C ALA A 76 4.69 10.82 4.47
N ARG A 77 3.80 11.74 4.87
CA ARG A 77 4.08 12.70 5.94
C ARG A 77 4.29 12.04 7.29
N ARG A 78 3.54 10.97 7.59
CA ARG A 78 3.64 10.22 8.84
C ARG A 78 4.99 9.52 8.95
N GLN A 79 5.41 8.82 7.89
CA GLN A 79 6.72 8.18 7.83
C GLN A 79 7.84 9.21 7.93
N TYR A 80 7.74 10.30 7.16
CA TYR A 80 8.72 11.38 7.25
C TYR A 80 8.78 12.03 8.64
N ALA A 81 7.63 12.24 9.29
CA ALA A 81 7.56 12.78 10.65
C ALA A 81 8.28 11.85 11.64
N GLU A 82 8.08 10.55 11.54
CA GLU A 82 8.77 9.57 12.38
C GLU A 82 10.28 9.55 12.11
N ASP A 83 10.70 9.64 10.84
CA ASP A 83 12.10 9.67 10.42
C ASP A 83 12.86 10.88 10.98
N ILE A 84 12.22 12.05 11.03
CA ILE A 84 12.82 13.28 11.59
C ILE A 84 12.63 13.41 13.11
N GLY A 85 12.05 12.41 13.78
CA GLY A 85 11.95 12.32 15.23
C GLY A 85 10.63 12.77 15.86
N TYR A 86 9.63 13.20 15.06
CA TYR A 86 8.26 13.41 15.53
C TYR A 86 7.54 12.07 15.68
N LYS A 87 7.96 11.27 16.66
CA LYS A 87 7.40 9.93 16.90
C LYS A 87 5.94 10.00 17.36
N SER A 88 5.11 9.12 16.81
CA SER A 88 3.70 8.97 17.18
C SER A 88 3.47 8.73 18.68
N VAL A 89 4.39 8.05 19.37
CA VAL A 89 4.35 7.82 20.83
C VAL A 89 4.43 9.12 21.64
N ILE A 90 5.06 10.17 21.10
CA ILE A 90 5.26 11.45 21.79
C ILE A 90 4.22 12.48 21.33
N TYR A 91 3.92 12.50 20.02
CA TYR A 91 3.13 13.54 19.37
C TYR A 91 1.70 13.09 18.98
N GLY A 92 1.34 11.84 19.26
CA GLY A 92 0.06 11.23 18.91
C GLY A 92 0.01 10.70 17.47
N GLU A 93 -1.11 10.07 17.10
CA GLU A 93 -1.35 9.51 15.76
C GLU A 93 -1.32 10.57 14.65
N GLU A 94 -1.55 11.84 15.01
CA GLU A 94 -1.53 12.97 14.09
C GLU A 94 -0.15 13.67 13.99
N ASN A 95 0.94 12.99 14.38
CA ASN A 95 2.31 13.50 14.29
C ASN A 95 2.69 14.07 12.91
N TYR A 96 2.09 13.53 11.84
CA TYR A 96 2.26 14.00 10.46
C TYR A 96 1.91 15.49 10.26
N LYS A 97 1.09 16.09 11.15
CA LYS A 97 0.75 17.52 11.14
C LYS A 97 1.94 18.42 11.50
N MET A 98 2.98 17.88 12.13
CA MET A 98 4.23 18.61 12.44
C MET A 98 5.10 18.87 11.21
N VAL A 99 4.82 18.17 10.11
CA VAL A 99 5.54 18.32 8.83
C VAL A 99 4.72 19.22 7.90
N ALA A 100 5.29 20.34 7.47
CA ALA A 100 4.73 21.18 6.42
C ALA A 100 5.21 20.69 5.04
N VAL A 101 4.27 20.33 4.18
CA VAL A 101 4.54 19.93 2.78
C VAL A 101 4.27 21.13 1.88
N LYS A 102 5.29 21.54 1.12
CA LYS A 102 5.19 22.64 0.15
C LYS A 102 4.60 22.19 -1.17
N SER A 103 5.02 21.01 -1.63
CA SER A 103 4.53 20.40 -2.86
C SER A 103 4.72 18.89 -2.80
N TYR A 104 4.03 18.18 -3.69
CA TYR A 104 4.23 16.75 -3.91
C TYR A 104 4.25 16.48 -5.41
N SER A 105 4.84 15.35 -5.79
CA SER A 105 4.73 14.80 -7.14
C SER A 105 4.58 13.29 -7.03
N PHE A 106 3.84 12.67 -7.94
CA PHE A 106 3.74 11.23 -7.98
C PHE A 106 3.76 10.69 -9.41
N VAL A 107 4.14 9.42 -9.49
CA VAL A 107 4.13 8.63 -10.72
C VAL A 107 3.55 7.26 -10.42
N ILE A 108 2.60 6.82 -11.23
CA ILE A 108 2.09 5.44 -11.21
C ILE A 108 2.71 4.68 -12.38
N LYS A 109 3.32 3.54 -12.09
CA LYS A 109 3.92 2.66 -13.10
C LYS A 109 3.28 1.29 -13.07
N ASP A 110 3.20 0.69 -14.26
CA ASP A 110 2.98 -0.75 -14.41
C ASP A 110 4.24 -1.50 -13.96
N LYS A 111 4.13 -2.44 -13.01
CA LYS A 111 5.29 -3.15 -12.48
C LYS A 111 5.93 -4.10 -13.48
N SER A 112 5.16 -4.66 -14.40
CA SER A 112 5.66 -5.64 -15.38
C SER A 112 6.54 -4.98 -16.45
N SER A 113 6.17 -3.76 -16.86
CA SER A 113 6.80 -3.05 -17.97
C SER A 113 7.60 -1.80 -17.55
N GLY A 114 7.42 -1.33 -16.31
CA GLY A 114 7.96 -0.05 -15.84
C GLY A 114 7.31 1.17 -16.50
N ARG A 115 6.28 0.97 -17.33
CA ARG A 115 5.64 2.03 -18.09
C ARG A 115 4.90 2.98 -17.14
N VAL A 116 5.12 4.28 -17.31
CA VAL A 116 4.35 5.32 -16.62
C VAL A 116 2.92 5.37 -17.17
N LEU A 117 1.94 5.24 -16.27
CA LEU A 117 0.51 5.24 -16.59
C LEU A 117 -0.17 6.54 -16.18
N LEU A 118 0.28 7.16 -15.08
CA LEU A 118 -0.23 8.42 -14.56
C LEU A 118 0.92 9.17 -13.88
N SER A 119 0.95 10.48 -14.00
CA SER A 119 1.93 11.32 -13.31
C SER A 119 1.37 12.72 -13.07
N LYS A 120 1.73 13.32 -11.95
CA LYS A 120 1.37 14.69 -11.60
C LYS A 120 2.36 15.24 -10.56
#